data_AF-A0A2G6NPC7-F1
#
_entry.id   AF-A0A2G6NPC7-F1
#
_cell.length_a   1.000
_cell.length_b   1.000
_cell.length_c   1.000
_cell.angle_alpha   90.00
_cell.angle_beta   90.00
_cell.angle_gamma   90.00
#
_symmetry.space_group_name_H-M   'P 1'
#
loop_
_entity.id
_entity.type
_entity.pdbx_description
1 polymer ?
#
loop_
_entity_poly.entity_id
_entity_poly.type
_entity_poly.pdbx_seq_one_letter_code
_entity_poly.pdbx_strand_id
1 'polypeptide(L)'
;MNKKIALMLFVVIGAFVVFKLGFLHHTPFLNITNEVKIAFEEIRLSAKEFTQRHFYQASTIEKLMRENTNLKKENALLNTFASEVVNLSKLKRYPKTLSPKIQTVRAISYVSLPDFNKLWIDFKN
;
A
#
# COMPACT_ATOMS: atom_id res chain seq x y z
N MET A 1 -29.97 49.51 -15.82
CA MET A 1 -29.41 48.27 -15.24
C MET A 1 -28.81 48.58 -13.89
N ASN A 2 -29.26 47.94 -12.80
CA ASN A 2 -28.73 48.23 -11.46
C ASN A 2 -27.25 47.89 -11.42
N LYS A 3 -26.40 48.86 -11.06
CA LYS A 3 -24.93 48.70 -11.02
C LYS A 3 -24.50 47.50 -10.17
N LYS A 4 -25.26 47.17 -9.11
CA LYS A 4 -25.07 45.99 -8.26
C LYS A 4 -25.31 44.67 -9.00
N ILE A 5 -26.32 44.60 -9.86
CA ILE A 5 -26.65 43.40 -10.66
C ILE A 5 -25.59 43.18 -11.74
N ALA A 6 -25.13 44.26 -12.37
CA ALA A 6 -24.04 44.21 -13.36
C ALA A 6 -22.71 43.75 -12.72
N LEU A 7 -22.39 44.22 -11.53
CA LEU A 7 -21.21 43.78 -10.77
C LEU A 7 -21.31 42.29 -10.39
N MET A 8 -22.49 41.85 -9.93
CA MET A 8 -22.72 40.43 -9.58
C MET A 8 -22.55 39.51 -10.79
N LEU A 9 -23.10 39.90 -11.95
CA LEU A 9 -22.90 39.18 -13.21
C LEU A 9 -21.43 39.11 -13.62
N PHE A 10 -20.70 40.22 -13.50
CA PHE A 10 -19.28 40.27 -13.82
C PHE A 10 -18.46 39.32 -12.93
N VAL A 11 -18.76 39.27 -11.62
CA VAL A 11 -18.10 38.35 -10.68
C VAL A 11 -18.41 36.89 -10.99
N VAL A 12 -19.68 36.56 -11.30
CA VAL A 12 -20.08 35.18 -11.62
C VAL A 12 -19.45 34.70 -12.93
N ILE A 13 -19.44 35.55 -13.96
CA ILE A 13 -18.79 35.24 -15.24
C ILE A 13 -17.28 35.10 -15.06
N GLY A 14 -16.65 36.00 -14.30
CA GLY A 14 -15.22 35.92 -13.97
C GLY A 14 -14.86 34.62 -13.24
N ALA A 15 -15.64 34.24 -12.23
CA ALA A 15 -15.46 33.00 -11.49
C ALA A 15 -15.64 31.76 -12.39
N PHE A 16 -16.63 31.78 -13.30
CA PHE A 16 -16.86 30.69 -14.25
C PHE A 16 -15.70 30.52 -15.24
N VAL A 17 -15.13 31.62 -15.74
CA VAL A 17 -13.96 31.59 -16.64
C VAL A 17 -12.73 31.04 -15.93
N VAL A 18 -12.45 31.49 -14.70
CA VAL A 18 -11.33 30.97 -13.90
C VAL A 18 -11.50 29.48 -13.61
N PHE A 19 -12.72 29.05 -13.27
CA PHE A 19 -13.02 27.64 -13.01
C PHE A 19 -12.86 26.76 -14.26
N LYS A 20 -13.30 27.24 -15.44
CA LYS A 20 -13.12 26.54 -16.72
C LYS A 20 -11.65 26.40 -17.11
N LEU A 21 -10.84 27.45 -16.95
CA LEU A 21 -9.39 27.40 -17.22
C LEU A 21 -8.68 26.44 -16.26
N GLY A 22 -9.05 26.46 -14.97
CA GLY A 22 -8.57 25.52 -13.96
C GLY A 22 -9.05 24.06 -14.14
N PHE A 23 -10.03 23.79 -14.99
CA PHE A 23 -10.45 22.41 -15.29
C PHE A 23 -9.86 21.89 -16.61
N LEU A 24 -9.64 22.78 -17.59
CA LEU A 24 -9.14 22.42 -18.92
C LEU A 24 -7.62 22.19 -18.99
N HIS A 25 -6.85 22.78 -18.08
CA HIS A 25 -5.38 22.71 -18.11
C HIS A 25 -4.79 21.66 -17.17
N HIS A 26 -5.57 21.17 -16.21
CA HIS A 26 -5.08 20.20 -15.24
C HIS A 26 -5.15 18.76 -15.77
N THR A 27 -6.11 18.41 -16.61
CA THR A 27 -6.26 17.03 -17.10
C THR A 27 -5.18 16.58 -18.10
N PRO A 28 -4.76 17.35 -19.12
CA PRO A 28 -3.69 16.91 -20.03
C PRO A 28 -2.30 16.98 -19.37
N PHE A 29 -2.04 17.99 -18.54
CA PHE A 29 -0.75 18.15 -17.86
C PHE A 29 -0.53 17.05 -16.80
N LEU A 30 -1.56 16.70 -16.03
CA LEU A 30 -1.48 15.58 -15.08
C LEU A 30 -1.30 14.24 -15.80
N ASN A 31 -1.93 14.04 -16.96
CA ASN A 31 -1.75 12.81 -17.73
C ASN A 31 -0.33 12.67 -18.28
N ILE A 32 0.25 13.72 -18.88
CA ILE A 32 1.62 13.69 -19.42
C ILE A 32 2.64 13.48 -18.30
N THR A 33 2.50 14.20 -17.18
CA THR A 33 3.42 14.03 -16.04
C THR A 33 3.32 12.62 -15.43
N ASN A 34 2.11 12.04 -15.41
CA ASN A 34 1.91 10.67 -14.95
C ASN A 34 2.51 9.65 -15.94
N GLU A 35 2.35 9.84 -17.25
CA GLU A 35 2.95 8.98 -18.27
C GLU A 35 4.48 9.02 -18.24
N VAL A 36 5.08 10.22 -18.11
CA VAL A 36 6.53 10.38 -17.96
C VAL A 36 7.02 9.70 -16.67
N LYS A 37 6.27 9.83 -15.58
CA LYS A 37 6.59 9.15 -14.31
C LYS A 37 6.51 7.63 -14.45
N ILE A 38 5.48 7.11 -15.10
CA ILE A 38 5.33 5.68 -15.37
C ILE A 38 6.50 5.19 -16.22
N ALA A 39 6.81 5.85 -17.33
CA ALA A 39 7.93 5.48 -18.20
C ALA A 39 9.28 5.49 -17.46
N PHE A 40 9.52 6.49 -16.60
CA PHE A 40 10.73 6.55 -15.80
C PHE A 40 10.82 5.39 -14.79
N GLU A 41 9.74 5.08 -14.09
CA GLU A 41 9.71 3.94 -13.16
C GLU A 41 9.85 2.59 -13.90
N GLU A 42 9.25 2.43 -15.07
CA GLU A 42 9.39 1.23 -15.91
C GLU A 42 10.83 1.04 -16.41
N ILE A 43 11.50 2.11 -16.85
CA ILE A 43 12.91 2.05 -17.27
C ILE A 43 13.79 1.71 -16.08
N ARG A 44 13.55 2.35 -14.93
CA ARG A 44 14.29 2.10 -13.68
C ARG A 44 14.13 0.67 -13.22
N LEU A 45 12.92 0.13 -13.24
CA LEU A 45 12.63 -1.27 -12.91
C LEU A 45 13.33 -2.21 -13.88
N SER A 46 13.23 -1.95 -15.19
CA SER A 46 13.89 -2.77 -16.22
C SER A 46 15.40 -2.80 -16.06
N ALA A 47 16.04 -1.65 -15.78
CA ALA A 47 17.48 -1.57 -15.52
C ALA A 47 17.88 -2.33 -14.23
N LYS A 48 17.07 -2.20 -13.17
CA LYS A 48 17.28 -2.95 -11.92
C LYS A 48 17.13 -4.45 -12.16
N GLU A 49 16.13 -4.89 -12.90
CA GLU A 49 15.93 -6.30 -13.23
C GLU A 49 17.06 -6.85 -14.09
N PHE A 50 17.53 -6.10 -15.09
CA PHE A 50 18.66 -6.50 -15.91
C PHE A 50 19.92 -6.70 -15.06
N THR A 51 20.25 -5.73 -14.20
CA THR A 51 21.40 -5.83 -13.31
C THR A 51 21.27 -6.99 -12.32
N GLN A 52 20.09 -7.17 -11.72
CA GLN A 52 19.83 -8.26 -10.80
C GLN A 52 19.94 -9.64 -11.46
N ARG A 53 19.39 -9.80 -12.67
CA ARG A 53 19.42 -11.07 -13.41
C ARG A 53 20.82 -11.43 -13.91
N HIS A 54 21.60 -10.46 -14.38
CA HIS A 54 22.86 -10.76 -15.06
C HIS A 54 24.11 -10.60 -14.20
N PHE A 55 24.08 -9.77 -13.15
CA PHE A 55 25.28 -9.49 -12.34
C PHE A 55 25.16 -9.96 -10.89
N TYR A 56 23.95 -10.03 -10.34
CA TYR A 56 23.74 -10.35 -8.93
C TYR A 56 22.98 -11.66 -8.69
N GLN A 57 22.85 -12.52 -9.71
CA GLN A 57 22.07 -13.75 -9.60
C GLN A 57 22.62 -14.68 -8.50
N ALA A 58 23.92 -14.96 -8.51
CA ALA A 58 24.54 -15.87 -7.54
C ALA A 58 24.46 -15.34 -6.10
N SER A 59 24.77 -14.06 -5.89
CA SER A 59 24.68 -13.45 -4.55
C SER A 59 23.24 -13.34 -4.06
N THR A 60 22.28 -13.10 -4.95
CA THR A 60 20.85 -13.12 -4.62
C THR A 60 20.40 -14.52 -4.24
N ILE A 61 20.83 -15.56 -4.97
CA ILE A 61 20.53 -16.96 -4.63
C ILE A 61 21.10 -17.30 -3.26
N GLU A 62 22.35 -16.96 -2.99
CA GLU A 62 22.99 -17.23 -1.69
C GLU A 62 22.24 -16.53 -0.54
N LYS A 63 21.86 -15.26 -0.74
CA LYS A 63 21.06 -14.50 0.22
C LYS A 63 19.70 -15.17 0.46
N LEU A 64 18.98 -15.51 -0.60
CA LEU A 64 17.67 -16.15 -0.52
C LEU A 64 17.75 -17.53 0.15
N MET A 65 18.81 -18.30 -0.10
CA MET A 65 19.05 -19.59 0.56
C MET A 65 19.29 -19.40 2.07
N ARG A 66 20.07 -18.40 2.46
CA ARG A 66 20.32 -18.07 3.86
C ARG A 66 19.04 -17.64 4.58
N GLU A 67 18.26 -16.75 3.95
CA GLU A 67 16.96 -16.31 4.49
C GLU A 67 15.97 -17.48 4.62
N ASN A 68 15.86 -18.33 3.60
CA ASN A 68 14.99 -19.51 3.63
C ASN A 68 15.40 -20.48 4.76
N THR A 69 16.70 -20.67 4.97
CA THR A 69 17.20 -21.52 6.07
C THR A 69 16.83 -20.95 7.44
N ASN A 70 16.95 -19.62 7.62
CA ASN A 70 16.53 -18.95 8.85
C ASN A 70 15.02 -19.07 9.08
N LEU A 71 14.21 -18.79 8.05
CA LEU A 71 12.76 -18.91 8.12
C LEU A 71 12.31 -20.33 8.46
N LYS A 72 12.98 -21.36 7.93
CA LYS A 72 12.71 -22.76 8.30
C LYS A 72 12.99 -23.02 9.78
N LYS A 73 14.11 -22.52 10.30
CA LYS A 73 14.47 -22.65 11.71
C LYS A 73 13.46 -21.94 12.62
N GLU A 74 13.07 -20.71 12.28
CA GLU A 74 12.07 -19.95 13.03
C GLU A 74 10.71 -20.63 13.02
N ASN A 75 10.26 -21.14 11.86
CA ASN A 75 9.01 -21.90 11.77
C ASN A 75 9.04 -23.17 12.61
N ALA A 76 10.16 -23.91 12.62
CA ALA A 76 10.30 -25.09 13.46
C ALA A 76 10.17 -24.74 14.95
N LEU A 77 10.87 -23.69 15.41
CA LEU A 77 10.78 -23.19 16.78
C LEU A 77 9.36 -22.73 17.15
N LEU A 78 8.70 -21.97 16.27
CA LEU A 78 7.33 -21.51 16.47
C LEU A 78 6.34 -22.67 16.56
N ASN A 79 6.50 -23.69 15.71
CA ASN A 79 5.66 -24.89 15.76
C ASN A 79 5.88 -25.68 17.06
N THR A 80 7.13 -25.83 17.50
CA THR A 80 7.45 -26.46 18.79
C THR A 80 6.83 -25.68 19.95
N PHE A 81 6.99 -24.35 19.95
CA PHE A 81 6.39 -23.47 20.96
C PHE A 81 4.87 -23.57 20.97
N ALA A 82 4.21 -23.51 19.82
CA ALA A 82 2.76 -23.65 19.71
C ALA A 82 2.28 -25.02 20.22
N SER A 83 3.00 -26.10 19.90
CA SER A 83 2.73 -27.45 20.39
C SER A 83 2.85 -27.53 21.92
N GLU A 84 3.89 -26.93 22.49
CA GLU A 84 4.10 -26.88 23.93
C GLU A 84 3.02 -26.08 24.65
N VAL A 85 2.60 -24.94 24.10
CA VAL A 85 1.46 -24.15 24.60
C VAL A 85 0.18 -24.97 24.62
N VAL A 86 -0.11 -25.72 23.55
CA VAL A 86 -1.28 -26.61 23.47
C VAL A 86 -1.19 -27.75 24.49
N ASN A 87 -0.01 -28.31 24.72
CA ASN A 87 0.19 -29.36 25.71
C ASN A 87 0.02 -28.83 27.14
N LEU A 88 0.56 -27.65 27.44
CA LEU A 88 0.39 -26.97 28.73
C LEU A 88 -1.07 -26.57 28.98
N SER A 89 -1.80 -26.12 27.96
CA SER A 89 -3.23 -25.76 28.09
C SER A 89 -4.09 -26.98 28.43
N LYS A 90 -3.76 -28.16 27.86
CA LYS A 90 -4.41 -29.44 28.20
C LYS A 90 -4.14 -29.86 29.65
N LEU A 91 -2.90 -29.71 30.13
CA LEU A 91 -2.51 -30.09 31.51
C LEU A 91 -3.22 -29.26 32.58
N LYS A 92 -3.43 -27.97 32.34
CA LYS A 92 -4.04 -27.06 33.32
C LYS A 92 -5.57 -26.99 33.28
N ARG A 93 -6.25 -27.87 32.52
CA ARG A 93 -7.72 -27.83 32.30
C ARG A 93 -8.22 -26.42 31.93
N TYR A 94 -7.41 -25.63 31.23
CA TYR A 94 -7.87 -24.32 30.78
C TYR A 94 -8.98 -24.53 29.73
N PRO A 95 -10.16 -23.93 29.91
CA PRO A 95 -11.22 -24.04 28.94
C PRO A 95 -10.87 -23.15 27.76
N LYS A 96 -10.15 -23.68 26.77
CA LYS A 96 -10.17 -23.21 25.38
C LYS A 96 -9.18 -23.98 24.53
N THR A 97 -9.74 -24.72 23.57
CA THR A 97 -9.09 -24.89 22.28
C THR A 97 -8.64 -23.52 21.79
N LEU A 98 -7.33 -23.36 21.56
CA LEU A 98 -6.77 -22.16 20.97
C LEU A 98 -7.16 -22.17 19.48
N SER A 99 -8.40 -21.81 19.17
CA SER A 99 -8.97 -21.78 17.82
C SER A 99 -9.20 -20.32 17.42
N PRO A 100 -8.13 -19.55 17.13
CA PRO A 100 -8.30 -18.18 16.67
C PRO A 100 -9.05 -18.18 15.33
N LYS A 101 -10.15 -17.43 15.27
CA LYS A 101 -10.88 -17.20 14.01
C LYS A 101 -10.09 -16.18 13.19
N ILE A 102 -9.30 -16.67 12.24
CA ILE A 102 -8.51 -15.84 11.33
C ILE A 102 -9.38 -15.50 10.12
N GLN A 103 -9.41 -14.23 9.72
CA GLN A 103 -10.04 -13.79 8.48
C GLN A 103 -9.13 -12.84 7.71
N THR A 104 -9.04 -13.04 6.40
CA THR A 104 -8.34 -12.13 5.50
C THR A 104 -9.23 -10.93 5.23
N VAL A 105 -8.70 -9.72 5.43
CA VAL A 105 -9.40 -8.45 5.20
C VAL A 105 -8.63 -7.60 4.20
N ARG A 106 -9.34 -6.75 3.45
CA ARG A 106 -8.72 -5.83 2.50
C ARG A 106 -8.38 -4.52 3.20
N ALA A 107 -7.14 -4.03 3.05
CA ALA A 107 -6.81 -2.66 3.44
C ALA A 107 -7.45 -1.66 2.46
N ILE A 108 -8.15 -0.64 2.97
CA ILE A 108 -8.83 0.40 2.18
C ILE A 108 -7.88 1.59 1.96
N SER A 109 -7.33 2.15 3.03
CA SER A 109 -6.47 3.34 2.98
C SER A 109 -5.71 3.56 4.29
N TYR A 110 -4.69 4.42 4.27
CA TYR A 110 -4.04 4.91 5.49
C TYR A 110 -4.93 5.92 6.22
N VAL A 111 -4.84 5.97 7.55
CA VAL A 111 -5.69 6.85 8.37
C VAL A 111 -5.33 8.33 8.16
N SER A 112 -4.04 8.67 8.11
CA SER A 112 -3.58 10.03 7.83
C SER A 112 -2.18 10.01 7.25
N LEU A 113 -1.93 10.75 6.17
CA LEU A 113 -0.55 10.98 5.71
C LEU A 113 0.14 12.02 6.60
N PRO A 114 1.42 11.84 6.99
CA PRO A 114 2.36 10.79 6.55
C PRO A 114 2.44 9.56 7.48
N ASP A 115 1.51 9.37 8.42
CA ASP A 115 1.51 8.22 9.35
C ASP A 115 1.05 6.92 8.65
N PHE A 116 2.02 6.11 8.22
CA PHE A 116 1.79 4.82 7.56
C PHE A 116 1.54 3.66 8.53
N ASN A 117 1.51 3.89 9.85
CA ASN A 117 1.34 2.82 10.83
C ASN A 117 -0.13 2.47 11.10
N LYS A 118 -1.07 3.26 10.58
CA LYS A 118 -2.51 3.07 10.78
C LYS A 118 -3.23 2.98 9.45
N LEU A 119 -4.08 1.97 9.30
CA LEU A 119 -4.85 1.71 8.08
C LEU A 119 -6.30 1.34 8.39
N TRP A 120 -7.19 1.74 7.50
CA TRP A 120 -8.59 1.33 7.45
C TRP A 120 -8.70 -0.03 6.75
N ILE A 121 -9.51 -0.93 7.30
CA ILE A 121 -9.76 -2.26 6.74
C ILE A 121 -11.24 -2.43 6.37
N ASP A 122 -11.50 -3.12 5.26
CA ASP A 122 -12.82 -3.61 4.87
C ASP A 122 -13.08 -4.91 5.64
N PHE A 123 -13.71 -4.77 6.81
CA PHE A 123 -14.08 -5.90 7.66
C PHE A 123 -15.54 -6.28 7.38
N LYS A 124 -15.74 -7.38 6.65
CA LYS A 124 -17.07 -7.98 6.48
C LYS A 124 -17.29 -9.00 7.60
N ASN A 125 -18.32 -8.75 8.42
CA ASN A 125 -18.77 -9.64 9.50
C ASN A 125 -19.39 -10.93 8.96
#